data_AF-A0A941N6B9-F1
#
_entry.id   AF-A0A941N6B9-F1
#
_cell.length_a   1.000
_cell.length_b   1.000
_cell.length_c   1.000
_cell.angle_alpha   90.00
_cell.angle_beta   90.00
_cell.angle_gamma   90.00
#
_symmetry.space_group_name_H-M   'P 1'
#
loop_
_entity.id
_entity.type
_entity.pdbx_description
1 polymer ?
#
loop_
_entity_poly.entity_id
_entity_poly.type
_entity_poly.pdbx_seq_one_letter_code
_entity_poly.pdbx_strand_id
1 'polypeptide(L)'
;MVAIVAKPDSLRDMFAACTEYTFQVDLGIADTRLTDYLTDLLLRFTRFDAIFRFRNTIGRKLEDVAEMMLEAEQRQGKPRREIYRHIGDFTLFWTGVYPEALTHLQAPDHRDHLLDYLEQGKRSYFLASMYQEDPYRDEAPILRQLSEEFELCSVGLRRARQEWERPAAAKPTE
;
A
#
# COMPACT_ATOMS: atom_id res chain seq x y z
N MET A 1 -26.91 -0.58 18.88
CA MET A 1 -25.45 -0.88 18.82
C MET A 1 -25.27 -2.20 18.09
N VAL A 2 -25.09 -2.17 16.77
CA VAL A 2 -24.68 -3.37 16.03
C VAL A 2 -23.16 -3.33 15.99
N ALA A 3 -22.53 -4.19 16.78
CA ALA A 3 -21.11 -4.48 16.64
C ALA A 3 -20.94 -5.20 15.30
N ILE A 4 -20.47 -4.48 14.28
CA ILE A 4 -19.93 -5.11 13.08
C ILE A 4 -18.63 -5.77 13.53
N VAL A 5 -18.73 -6.99 14.04
CA VAL A 5 -17.60 -7.90 14.07
C VAL A 5 -17.35 -8.25 12.61
N ALA A 6 -16.53 -7.43 11.94
CA ALA A 6 -16.08 -7.71 10.59
C ALA A 6 -15.33 -9.04 10.63
N LYS A 7 -15.97 -10.10 10.13
CA LYS A 7 -15.24 -11.28 9.72
C LYS A 7 -14.18 -10.84 8.71
N PRO A 8 -12.98 -11.44 8.70
CA PRO A 8 -11.92 -11.05 7.75
C PRO A 8 -12.40 -11.06 6.29
N ASP A 9 -13.30 -11.98 5.94
CA ASP A 9 -13.93 -12.03 4.62
C ASP A 9 -14.80 -10.79 4.34
N SER A 10 -15.51 -10.27 5.35
CA SER A 10 -16.33 -9.06 5.23
C SER A 10 -15.52 -7.78 4.99
N LEU A 11 -14.29 -7.72 5.50
CA LEU A 11 -13.41 -6.57 5.28
C LEU A 11 -12.76 -6.64 3.89
N ARG A 12 -12.38 -7.84 3.46
CA ARG A 12 -11.89 -8.10 2.10
C ARG A 12 -12.94 -7.72 1.06
N ASP A 13 -14.17 -8.19 1.23
CA ASP A 13 -15.27 -7.91 0.31
C ASP A 13 -15.57 -6.40 0.24
N MET A 14 -15.48 -5.70 1.38
CA MET A 14 -15.65 -4.24 1.41
C MET A 14 -14.54 -3.54 0.62
N PHE A 15 -13.27 -3.87 0.85
CA PHE A 15 -12.16 -3.25 0.11
C PHE A 15 -12.17 -3.61 -1.38
N ALA A 16 -12.52 -4.85 -1.72
CA ALA A 16 -12.70 -5.27 -3.11
C ALA A 16 -13.79 -4.41 -3.77
N ALA A 17 -14.97 -4.31 -3.16
CA ALA A 17 -16.07 -3.51 -3.70
C ALA A 17 -15.69 -2.04 -3.88
N CYS A 18 -15.01 -1.43 -2.90
CA CYS A 18 -14.58 -0.03 -2.99
C CYS A 18 -13.50 0.18 -4.06
N THR A 19 -12.48 -0.68 -4.11
CA THR A 19 -11.40 -0.55 -5.11
C THR A 19 -11.90 -0.83 -6.52
N GLU A 20 -12.70 -1.90 -6.72
CA GLU A 20 -13.33 -2.19 -8.01
C GLU A 20 -14.22 -1.04 -8.47
N TYR A 21 -15.11 -0.53 -7.60
CA TYR A 21 -15.98 0.59 -7.95
C TYR A 21 -15.17 1.82 -8.35
N THR A 22 -14.19 2.22 -7.53
CA THR A 22 -13.39 3.42 -7.82
C THR A 22 -12.57 3.28 -9.10
N PHE A 23 -11.90 2.15 -9.31
CA PHE A 23 -11.07 1.98 -10.50
C PHE A 23 -11.92 1.83 -11.75
N GLN A 24 -12.99 1.04 -11.71
CA GLN A 24 -13.83 0.79 -12.88
C GLN A 24 -14.75 1.96 -13.22
N VAL A 25 -15.41 2.57 -12.23
CA VAL A 25 -16.43 3.61 -12.45
C VAL A 25 -15.82 5.00 -12.48
N ASP A 26 -14.98 5.35 -11.50
CA ASP A 26 -14.48 6.73 -11.36
C ASP A 26 -13.21 7.00 -12.17
N LEU A 27 -12.41 5.97 -12.45
CA LEU A 27 -11.15 6.08 -13.20
C LEU A 27 -11.18 5.41 -14.59
N GLY A 28 -12.21 4.61 -14.88
CA GLY A 28 -12.35 3.92 -16.17
C GLY A 28 -11.34 2.79 -16.41
N ILE A 29 -10.76 2.24 -15.35
CA ILE A 29 -9.76 1.17 -15.38
C ILE A 29 -10.41 -0.14 -14.95
N ALA A 30 -10.54 -1.06 -15.90
CA ALA A 30 -11.05 -2.41 -15.68
C ALA A 30 -9.88 -3.42 -15.65
N ASP A 31 -8.98 -3.27 -14.67
CA ASP A 31 -7.86 -4.19 -14.44
C ASP A 31 -8.04 -4.93 -13.11
N THR A 32 -8.53 -6.17 -13.20
CA THR A 32 -8.78 -7.02 -12.02
C THR A 32 -7.51 -7.36 -11.25
N ARG A 33 -6.36 -7.51 -11.93
CA ARG A 33 -5.10 -7.85 -11.24
C ARG A 33 -4.64 -6.69 -10.37
N LEU A 34 -4.83 -5.47 -10.86
CA LEU A 34 -4.53 -4.26 -10.12
C LEU A 34 -5.44 -4.11 -8.90
N THR A 35 -6.76 -4.23 -9.08
CA THR A 35 -7.72 -4.10 -7.97
C THR A 35 -7.54 -5.19 -6.92
N ASP A 36 -7.22 -6.43 -7.33
CA ASP A 36 -6.90 -7.53 -6.41
C ASP A 36 -5.64 -7.21 -5.59
N TYR A 37 -4.58 -6.72 -6.24
CA TYR A 37 -3.35 -6.35 -5.53
C TYR A 37 -3.60 -5.22 -4.53
N LEU A 38 -4.34 -4.19 -4.92
CA LEU A 38 -4.66 -3.05 -4.06
C LEU A 38 -5.55 -3.46 -2.88
N THR A 39 -6.51 -4.36 -3.11
CA THR A 39 -7.32 -4.95 -2.03
C THR A 39 -6.46 -5.72 -1.04
N ASP A 40 -5.56 -6.56 -1.54
CA ASP A 40 -4.63 -7.31 -0.68
C ASP A 40 -3.65 -6.38 0.04
N LEU A 41 -3.20 -5.28 -0.58
CA LEU A 41 -2.40 -4.24 0.07
C LEU A 41 -3.15 -3.61 1.23
N LEU A 42 -4.40 -3.18 1.03
CA LEU A 42 -5.24 -2.61 2.09
C LEU A 42 -5.42 -3.60 3.25
N LEU A 43 -5.69 -4.87 2.94
CA LEU A 43 -5.79 -5.93 3.94
C LEU A 43 -4.49 -6.13 4.72
N ARG A 44 -3.33 -6.13 4.04
CA ARG A 44 -2.02 -6.21 4.70
C ARG A 44 -1.85 -5.07 5.70
N PHE A 45 -2.23 -3.84 5.33
CA PHE A 45 -2.01 -2.66 6.18
C PHE A 45 -3.09 -2.45 7.27
N THR A 46 -4.19 -3.22 7.27
CA THR A 46 -5.15 -3.19 8.39
C THR A 46 -4.62 -3.78 9.69
N ARG A 47 -3.63 -4.68 9.60
CA ARG A 47 -2.98 -5.26 10.78
C ARG A 47 -1.76 -4.41 11.11
N PHE A 48 -1.78 -3.73 12.26
CA PHE A 48 -0.70 -2.86 12.71
C PHE A 48 0.69 -3.55 12.70
N ASP A 49 0.72 -4.87 12.90
CA ASP A 49 1.95 -5.68 12.83
C ASP A 49 2.52 -5.88 11.42
N ALA A 50 1.70 -5.72 10.38
CA ALA A 50 2.13 -5.85 8.98
C ALA A 50 2.60 -4.51 8.39
N ILE A 51 2.20 -3.37 8.96
CA ILE A 51 2.77 -2.05 8.64
C ILE A 51 4.23 -1.98 9.09
N PHE A 52 4.53 -2.50 10.29
CA PHE A 52 5.88 -2.49 10.88
C PHE A 52 6.56 -3.86 10.81
N ARG A 53 6.40 -4.54 9.68
CA ARG A 53 6.76 -5.95 9.54
C ARG A 53 8.27 -6.17 9.58
N PHE A 54 9.06 -5.21 9.11
CA PHE A 54 10.51 -5.36 9.05
C PHE A 54 11.15 -4.84 10.32
N ARG A 55 12.12 -5.61 10.81
CA ARG A 55 12.97 -5.24 11.94
C ARG A 55 14.41 -5.13 11.46
N ASN A 56 15.13 -4.15 11.98
CA ASN A 56 16.58 -4.05 11.79
C ASN A 56 17.33 -5.18 12.52
N THR A 57 18.63 -5.25 12.31
CA THR A 57 19.55 -6.24 12.93
C THR A 57 19.55 -6.23 14.47
N ILE A 58 19.00 -5.18 15.10
CA ILE A 58 18.90 -5.00 16.56
C ILE A 58 17.46 -5.28 17.05
N GLY A 59 16.52 -5.63 16.16
CA GLY A 59 15.15 -5.99 16.50
C GLY A 59 14.17 -4.83 16.62
N ARG A 60 14.56 -3.58 16.28
CA ARG A 60 13.64 -2.43 16.22
C ARG A 60 12.82 -2.46 14.95
N LYS A 61 11.54 -2.09 15.05
CA LYS A 61 10.64 -1.92 13.91
C LYS A 61 11.21 -0.84 12.99
N LEU A 62 11.25 -1.12 11.69
CA LEU A 62 11.58 -0.13 10.68
C LEU A 62 10.33 0.70 10.42
N GLU A 63 10.34 1.93 10.90
CA GLU A 63 9.20 2.85 10.76
C GLU A 63 9.44 3.87 9.62
N ASP A 64 10.71 4.05 9.24
CA ASP A 64 11.17 4.99 8.23
C ASP A 64 11.54 4.27 6.92
N VAL A 65 11.12 4.82 5.78
CA VAL A 65 11.50 4.37 4.44
C VAL A 65 13.01 4.43 4.24
N ALA A 66 13.69 5.44 4.78
CA ALA A 66 15.14 5.56 4.74
C ALA A 66 15.83 4.32 5.34
N GLU A 67 15.36 3.84 6.50
CA GLU A 67 15.95 2.65 7.14
C GLU A 67 15.66 1.37 6.35
N MET A 68 14.46 1.23 5.81
CA MET A 68 14.09 0.09 4.97
C MET A 68 14.99 0.00 3.73
N MET A 69 15.29 1.14 3.10
CA MET A 69 16.20 1.21 1.95
C MET A 69 17.62 0.75 2.32
N LEU A 70 18.16 1.23 3.46
CA LEU A 70 19.47 0.81 3.95
C LEU A 70 19.53 -0.71 4.24
N GLU A 71 18.47 -1.26 4.84
CA GLU A 71 18.37 -2.70 5.08
C GLU A 71 18.29 -3.50 3.77
N ALA A 72 17.60 -2.98 2.74
CA ALA A 72 17.54 -3.61 1.43
C ALA A 72 18.93 -3.71 0.77
N GLU A 73 19.76 -2.68 0.91
CA GLU A 73 21.13 -2.65 0.37
C GLU A 73 22.05 -3.68 1.04
N GLN A 74 21.81 -4.01 2.31
CA GLN A 74 22.59 -4.99 3.06
C GLN A 74 22.20 -6.44 2.77
N ARG A 75 21.04 -6.67 2.14
CA ARG A 75 20.51 -8.01 1.84
C ARG A 75 20.71 -8.39 0.38
N GLN A 76 20.55 -9.67 0.06
CA GLN A 76 20.59 -10.19 -1.31
C GLN A 76 19.42 -11.14 -1.58
N GLY A 77 19.03 -11.27 -2.84
CA GLY A 77 17.98 -12.19 -3.29
C GLY A 77 16.61 -11.92 -2.68
N LYS A 78 15.93 -12.98 -2.23
CA LYS A 78 14.54 -12.96 -1.72
C LYS A 78 14.29 -11.90 -0.64
N PRO A 79 15.06 -11.83 0.47
CA PRO A 79 14.82 -10.82 1.49
C PRO A 79 14.88 -9.38 0.98
N ARG A 80 15.73 -9.09 -0.01
CA ARG A 80 15.88 -7.74 -0.59
C ARG A 80 14.67 -7.35 -1.43
N ARG A 81 14.21 -8.25 -2.30
CA ARG A 81 13.00 -8.06 -3.11
C ARG A 81 11.79 -7.74 -2.24
N GLU A 82 11.58 -8.52 -1.18
CA GLU A 82 10.42 -8.34 -0.28
C GLU A 82 10.46 -7.00 0.46
N ILE A 83 11.66 -6.49 0.79
CA ILE A 83 11.81 -5.14 1.35
C ILE A 83 11.40 -4.09 0.31
N TYR A 84 11.89 -4.19 -0.93
CA TYR A 84 11.49 -3.24 -1.98
C TYR A 84 9.97 -3.27 -2.26
N ARG A 85 9.35 -4.45 -2.34
CA ARG A 85 7.89 -4.54 -2.47
C ARG A 85 7.20 -3.85 -1.29
N HIS A 86 7.68 -4.09 -0.07
CA HIS A 86 7.08 -3.48 1.10
C HIS A 86 7.25 -1.95 1.16
N ILE A 87 8.39 -1.41 0.73
CA ILE A 87 8.57 0.04 0.61
C ILE A 87 7.58 0.61 -0.40
N GLY A 88 7.38 -0.07 -1.54
CA GLY A 88 6.34 0.27 -2.51
C GLY A 88 4.94 0.27 -1.91
N ASP A 89 4.56 -0.81 -1.20
CA ASP A 89 3.26 -0.92 -0.54
C ASP A 89 3.07 0.17 0.54
N PHE A 90 4.11 0.43 1.35
CA PHE A 90 4.09 1.37 2.46
C PHE A 90 3.91 2.81 1.98
N THR A 91 4.74 3.21 1.02
CA THR A 91 4.65 4.53 0.40
C THR A 91 3.29 4.73 -0.28
N LEU A 92 2.81 3.74 -1.06
CA LEU A 92 1.52 3.82 -1.75
C LEU A 92 0.34 3.91 -0.77
N PHE A 93 0.39 3.16 0.33
CA PHE A 93 -0.61 3.24 1.38
C PHE A 93 -0.66 4.63 2.01
N TRP A 94 0.49 5.20 2.39
CA TRP A 94 0.52 6.52 3.03
C TRP A 94 0.19 7.65 2.05
N THR A 95 0.69 7.63 0.81
CA THR A 95 0.39 8.70 -0.17
C THR A 95 -1.05 8.63 -0.67
N GLY A 96 -1.60 7.42 -0.77
CA GLY A 96 -2.93 7.16 -1.29
C GLY A 96 -4.01 7.23 -0.22
N VAL A 97 -3.89 6.39 0.81
CA VAL A 97 -4.92 6.25 1.86
C VAL A 97 -4.81 7.38 2.86
N TYR A 98 -3.65 7.61 3.50
CA TYR A 98 -3.52 8.59 4.59
C TYR A 98 -2.45 9.67 4.31
N PRO A 99 -2.61 10.50 3.26
CA PRO A 99 -1.60 11.50 2.89
C PRO A 99 -1.32 12.51 4.02
N GLU A 100 -2.31 12.78 4.87
CA GLU A 100 -2.20 13.71 5.99
C GLU A 100 -1.19 13.24 7.05
N ALA A 101 -0.93 11.93 7.14
CA ALA A 101 0.04 11.39 8.07
C ALA A 101 1.50 11.62 7.62
N LEU A 102 1.73 11.93 6.34
CA LEU A 102 3.07 12.22 5.81
C LEU A 102 3.69 13.43 6.53
N THR A 103 2.89 14.41 6.97
CA THR A 103 3.41 15.54 7.76
C THR A 103 4.08 15.10 9.06
N HIS A 104 3.61 14.01 9.67
CA HIS A 104 4.22 13.45 10.86
C HIS A 104 5.41 12.55 10.52
N LEU A 105 5.26 11.67 9.52
CA LEU A 105 6.33 10.75 9.08
C LEU A 105 7.55 11.47 8.51
N GLN A 106 7.37 12.68 7.99
CA GLN A 106 8.43 13.52 7.41
C GLN A 106 8.72 14.76 8.25
N ALA A 107 8.41 14.72 9.55
CA ALA A 107 8.77 15.80 10.47
C ALA A 107 10.30 15.98 10.51
N PRO A 108 10.82 17.18 10.86
CA PRO A 108 12.26 17.49 10.80
C PRO A 108 13.17 16.58 11.62
N ASP A 109 12.63 15.90 12.63
CA ASP A 109 13.31 14.94 13.50
C ASP A 109 13.28 13.50 12.99
N HIS A 110 12.52 13.22 11.92
CA HIS A 110 12.44 11.91 11.28
C HIS A 110 13.46 11.74 10.16
N ARG A 111 13.87 10.48 9.92
CA ARG A 111 14.85 10.14 8.87
C ARG A 111 14.31 10.34 7.46
N ASP A 112 12.99 10.37 7.35
CA ASP A 112 12.25 10.50 6.11
C ASP A 112 11.96 11.96 5.71
N HIS A 113 12.44 12.94 6.49
CA HIS A 113 12.17 14.37 6.31
C HIS A 113 12.42 14.89 4.88
N LEU A 114 13.45 14.39 4.21
CA LEU A 114 13.84 14.82 2.86
C LEU A 114 13.49 13.81 1.76
N LEU A 115 12.78 12.73 2.08
CA LEU A 115 12.43 11.72 1.10
C LEU A 115 11.20 12.11 0.29
N ASP A 116 11.27 11.94 -1.02
CA ASP A 116 10.05 11.95 -1.84
C ASP A 116 9.43 10.55 -1.83
N TYR A 117 8.32 10.40 -1.10
CA TYR A 117 7.62 9.12 -0.97
C TYR A 117 7.06 8.61 -2.31
N LEU A 118 6.64 9.48 -3.22
CA LEU A 118 6.13 9.07 -4.53
C LEU A 118 7.27 8.47 -5.36
N GLU A 119 8.41 9.16 -5.43
CA GLU A 119 9.58 8.68 -6.16
C GLU A 119 10.18 7.41 -5.52
N GLN A 120 10.24 7.34 -4.18
CA GLN A 120 10.69 6.12 -3.50
C GLN A 120 9.75 4.94 -3.75
N GLY A 121 8.44 5.17 -3.75
CA GLY A 121 7.45 4.12 -4.02
C GLY A 121 7.57 3.53 -5.41
N LYS A 122 7.58 4.38 -6.44
CA LYS A 122 7.82 3.98 -7.84
C LYS A 122 9.11 3.17 -7.97
N ARG A 123 10.22 3.73 -7.49
CA ARG A 123 11.54 3.10 -7.59
C ARG A 123 11.56 1.74 -6.90
N SER A 124 10.93 1.62 -5.74
CA SER A 124 10.92 0.37 -4.98
C SER A 124 10.12 -0.72 -5.68
N TYR A 125 8.95 -0.40 -6.22
CA TYR A 125 8.20 -1.33 -7.06
C TYR A 125 8.97 -1.76 -8.30
N PHE A 126 9.65 -0.82 -8.98
CA PHE A 126 10.51 -1.16 -10.11
C PHE A 126 11.61 -2.15 -9.70
N LEU A 127 12.36 -1.84 -8.64
CA LEU A 127 13.43 -2.70 -8.15
C LEU A 127 12.93 -4.09 -7.74
N ALA A 128 11.74 -4.18 -7.14
CA ALA A 128 11.12 -5.47 -6.80
C ALA A 128 10.70 -6.25 -8.05
N SER A 129 10.22 -5.58 -9.11
CA SER A 129 9.83 -6.20 -10.38
C SER A 129 10.99 -6.78 -11.19
N MET A 130 12.23 -6.36 -10.92
CA MET A 130 13.42 -6.88 -11.60
C MET A 130 13.74 -8.34 -11.22
N TYR A 131 13.14 -8.87 -10.14
CA TYR A 131 13.30 -10.25 -9.72
C TYR A 131 12.29 -11.13 -10.47
N GLN A 132 12.72 -11.70 -11.60
CA GLN A 132 11.88 -12.48 -12.53
C GLN A 132 12.07 -14.01 -12.41
N GLU A 133 12.92 -14.46 -11.51
CA GLU A 133 13.14 -15.88 -11.22
C GLU A 133 11.96 -16.45 -10.42
N ASP A 134 11.67 -17.74 -10.60
CA ASP A 134 10.64 -18.41 -9.82
C ASP A 134 10.95 -18.33 -8.31
N PRO A 135 9.96 -18.05 -7.44
CA PRO A 135 8.51 -18.02 -7.70
C PRO A 135 7.94 -16.63 -8.08
N TYR A 136 8.78 -15.65 -8.43
CA TYR A 136 8.37 -14.24 -8.56
C TYR A 136 7.90 -13.83 -9.94
N ARG A 137 8.05 -14.71 -10.94
CA ARG A 137 7.68 -14.48 -12.33
C ARG A 137 6.26 -13.94 -12.50
N ASP A 138 5.31 -14.45 -11.71
CA ASP A 138 3.90 -14.07 -11.84
C ASP A 138 3.58 -12.72 -11.17
N GLU A 139 4.30 -12.34 -10.12
CA GLU A 139 4.08 -11.09 -9.38
C GLU A 139 4.89 -9.92 -9.98
N ALA A 140 6.00 -10.19 -10.69
CA ALA A 140 6.84 -9.13 -11.28
C ALA A 140 6.08 -8.16 -12.21
N PRO A 141 5.16 -8.60 -13.10
CA PRO A 141 4.40 -7.70 -13.96
C PRO A 141 3.52 -6.71 -13.20
N ILE A 142 2.83 -7.15 -12.14
CA ILE A 142 1.96 -6.24 -11.38
C ILE A 142 2.78 -5.21 -10.60
N LEU A 143 3.94 -5.59 -10.06
CA LEU A 143 4.84 -4.63 -9.42
C LEU A 143 5.40 -3.62 -10.44
N ARG A 144 5.68 -4.06 -11.66
CA ARG A 144 6.11 -3.15 -12.74
C ARG A 144 5.01 -2.14 -13.08
N GLN A 145 3.78 -2.60 -13.23
CA GLN A 145 2.63 -1.72 -13.47
C GLN A 145 2.41 -0.72 -12.32
N LEU A 146 2.47 -1.16 -11.06
CA LEU A 146 2.37 -0.27 -9.89
C LEU A 146 3.47 0.80 -9.86
N SER A 147 4.65 0.50 -10.38
CA SER A 147 5.71 1.49 -10.54
C SER A 147 5.39 2.53 -11.62
N GLU A 148 4.74 2.14 -12.71
CA GLU A 148 4.42 3.00 -13.85
C GLU A 148 3.15 3.84 -13.58
N GLU A 149 2.19 3.27 -12.86
CA GLU A 149 0.88 3.85 -12.58
C GLU A 149 0.74 4.30 -11.11
N PHE A 150 1.85 4.57 -10.43
CA PHE A 150 1.88 4.82 -8.99
C PHE A 150 0.95 5.95 -8.55
N GLU A 151 1.03 7.12 -9.18
CA GLU A 151 0.19 8.26 -8.84
C GLU A 151 -1.29 8.00 -9.11
N LEU A 152 -1.59 7.29 -10.19
CA LEU A 152 -2.95 6.88 -10.50
C LEU A 152 -3.49 5.97 -9.38
N CYS A 153 -2.70 4.99 -8.96
CA CYS A 153 -3.05 4.10 -7.87
C CYS A 153 -3.22 4.87 -6.55
N SER A 154 -2.35 5.83 -6.28
CA SER A 154 -2.43 6.70 -5.10
C SER A 154 -3.73 7.52 -5.10
N VAL A 155 -4.11 8.10 -6.25
CA VAL A 155 -5.38 8.83 -6.39
C VAL A 155 -6.58 7.90 -6.25
N GLY A 156 -6.53 6.71 -6.84
CA GLY A 156 -7.57 5.69 -6.72
C GLY A 156 -7.78 5.25 -5.28
N LEU A 157 -6.71 4.95 -4.54
CA LEU A 157 -6.80 4.61 -3.11
C LEU A 157 -7.38 5.74 -2.27
N ARG A 158 -7.08 7.00 -2.59
CA ARG A 158 -7.66 8.17 -1.91
C ARG A 158 -9.17 8.25 -2.11
N ARG A 159 -9.66 7.99 -3.32
CA ARG A 159 -11.10 7.98 -3.63
C ARG A 159 -11.79 6.78 -2.99
N ALA A 160 -11.19 5.59 -3.08
CA ALA A 160 -11.70 4.39 -2.42
C ALA A 160 -11.85 4.64 -0.90
N ARG A 161 -10.88 5.34 -0.29
CA ARG A 161 -10.98 5.80 1.10
C ARG A 161 -12.18 6.67 1.38
N GLN A 162 -12.42 7.67 0.55
CA GLN A 162 -13.57 8.55 0.70
C GLN A 162 -14.89 7.76 0.64
N GLU A 163 -14.97 6.73 -0.19
CA GLU A 163 -16.17 5.89 -0.31
C GLU A 163 -16.46 5.07 0.94
N TRP A 164 -15.46 4.46 1.59
CA TRP A 164 -15.72 3.70 2.82
C TRP A 164 -15.78 4.59 4.09
N GLU A 165 -15.25 5.81 4.05
CA GLU A 165 -15.43 6.81 5.11
C GLU A 165 -16.78 7.53 5.01
N ARG A 166 -17.51 7.42 3.89
CA ARG A 166 -18.86 7.96 3.78
C ARG A 166 -19.73 7.34 4.87
N PRO A 167 -20.37 8.16 5.73
CA PRO A 167 -21.37 7.65 6.65
C PRO A 167 -22.44 6.94 5.83
N ALA A 168 -22.79 5.70 6.19
CA ALA A 168 -23.94 5.03 5.61
C ALA A 168 -25.12 5.99 5.71
N ALA A 169 -25.58 6.50 4.57
CA ALA A 169 -26.56 7.57 4.51
C ALA A 169 -27.72 7.24 5.45
N ALA A 170 -28.00 8.14 6.39
CA ALA A 170 -29.12 7.99 7.31
C ALA A 170 -30.37 7.69 6.47
N LYS A 171 -31.00 6.54 6.72
CA LYS A 171 -32.28 6.21 6.10
C LYS A 171 -33.22 7.40 6.33
N PRO A 172 -33.91 7.92 5.29
CA PRO A 172 -34.89 8.96 5.51
C PRO A 172 -35.94 8.41 6.48
N THR A 173 -36.07 9.06 7.62
CA THR A 173 -37.22 8.91 8.52
C THR A 173 -38.45 9.34 7.75
N GLU A 174 -39.27 8.37 7.32
CA GLU A 174 -40.70 8.57 7.10
C GLU A 174 -41.40 8.92 8.42
#